data_AF-A0A6A4AFU3-F1
#
_entry.id   AF-A0A6A4AFU3-F1
#
_cell.length_a   1.000
_cell.length_b   1.000
_cell.length_c   1.000
_cell.angle_alpha   90.00
_cell.angle_beta   90.00
_cell.angle_gamma   90.00
#
_symmetry.space_group_name_H-M   'P 1'
#
loop_
_entity.id
_entity.type
_entity.pdbx_description
1 polymer ?
#
loop_
_entity_poly.entity_id
_entity_poly.type
_entity_poly.pdbx_seq_one_letter_code
_entity_poly.pdbx_strand_id
1 'polypeptide(L)'
;MDALLDRLWELANEDDDPRSARRSDRVAEARALWRALEVLLTSLRPQELAVGDGTFTKTLACIRSVLSDPSYWVTASASLTGDVVAAAAGDDGAVTLFVCVNRVLLKVASRGEHEREALVRDGVADLIVQCGESVKPSSTLSAVEAAAALQTLQSLAVDSKNRPSLQVSHTIRLCVMLMQMHATVFAVQLRACQFLRQMALEEDCKERIGRYRGLQAVTSALARFTEETELVVTALDVLFFLCVELEYRDDPVGSVPFRGADASVFRGVVNAVVDAMRLLQSVELVQANGVAVLNSIVMHPPVKEALCSLNIWDVAENGLSTTATDEAACDFVELLDSLLRDPVTCQTLGKMLSNASHQSDVSSVTKSRLKALNGQVGALRNSQTLSQESGARMAFITTRLHSLLNEASWEEAGTPMSLQKCQPTSVGRNSGDYDGYGQFMYSNSHPAVPSHASTHSDDDSEDELPVDSGGGYANDPRNDDVDGLLLREGLGYFERFLQQGPSTNLKSNLSDMCEGPFKLI
;
A
#
# COMPACT_ATOMS: atom_id res chain seq x y z
N MET A 1 3.54 -33.91 -19.96
CA MET A 1 3.52 -32.43 -20.08
C MET A 1 3.49 -32.05 -21.55
N ASP A 2 4.48 -32.43 -22.36
CA ASP A 2 4.51 -32.14 -23.81
C ASP A 2 3.21 -32.47 -24.54
N ALA A 3 2.65 -33.68 -24.37
CA ALA A 3 1.41 -34.05 -25.04
C ALA A 3 0.22 -33.12 -24.70
N LEU A 4 0.17 -32.56 -23.49
CA LEU A 4 -0.86 -31.58 -23.13
C LEU A 4 -0.59 -30.23 -23.80
N LEU A 5 0.67 -29.80 -23.81
CA LEU A 5 1.07 -28.54 -24.43
C LEU A 5 0.87 -28.57 -25.95
N ASP A 6 1.23 -29.67 -26.60
CA ASP A 6 1.05 -29.86 -28.04
C ASP A 6 -0.45 -29.82 -28.39
N ARG A 7 -1.31 -30.48 -27.60
CA ARG A 7 -2.77 -30.41 -27.81
C ARG A 7 -3.35 -29.02 -27.53
N LEU A 8 -2.89 -28.33 -26.48
CA LEU A 8 -3.28 -26.94 -26.20
C LEU A 8 -2.89 -26.00 -27.34
N TRP A 9 -1.70 -26.21 -27.92
CA TRP A 9 -1.22 -25.45 -29.07
C TRP A 9 -2.05 -25.72 -30.33
N GLU A 10 -2.41 -26.97 -30.60
CA GLU A 10 -3.33 -27.32 -31.69
C GLU A 10 -4.68 -26.59 -31.53
N LEU A 11 -5.31 -26.71 -30.37
CA LEU A 11 -6.61 -26.07 -30.07
C LEU A 11 -6.58 -24.54 -30.23
N ALA A 12 -5.42 -23.92 -30.00
CA ALA A 12 -5.25 -22.48 -30.16
C ALA A 12 -5.07 -22.03 -31.61
N ASN A 13 -4.64 -22.93 -32.51
CA ASN A 13 -4.39 -22.66 -33.92
C ASN A 13 -5.43 -23.32 -34.84
N GLU A 14 -6.50 -23.89 -34.29
CA GLU A 14 -7.61 -24.43 -35.06
C GLU A 14 -8.43 -23.28 -35.69
N ASP A 15 -8.44 -23.26 -37.03
CA ASP A 15 -9.28 -22.36 -37.84
C ASP A 15 -10.75 -22.83 -37.79
N ASP A 16 -11.56 -22.19 -36.96
CA ASP A 16 -12.99 -22.50 -36.85
C ASP A 16 -13.88 -21.29 -37.12
N ASP A 17 -15.06 -21.57 -37.70
CA ASP A 17 -16.16 -20.61 -37.77
C ASP A 17 -16.57 -20.21 -36.33
N PRO A 18 -16.55 -18.92 -35.98
CA PRO A 18 -16.85 -18.41 -34.63
C PRO A 18 -18.25 -18.75 -34.12
N ARG A 19 -19.15 -19.26 -34.98
CA ARG A 19 -20.53 -19.67 -34.66
C ARG A 19 -20.75 -21.19 -34.57
N SER A 20 -19.70 -22.00 -34.74
CA SER A 20 -19.85 -23.46 -34.71
C SER A 20 -20.04 -24.00 -33.27
N ALA A 21 -20.88 -25.04 -33.12
CA ALA A 21 -21.03 -25.76 -31.85
C ALA A 21 -19.68 -26.34 -31.36
N ARG A 22 -18.76 -26.62 -32.29
CA ARG A 22 -17.39 -27.08 -32.02
C ARG A 22 -16.57 -26.14 -31.16
N ARG A 23 -16.83 -24.83 -31.23
CA ARG A 23 -16.14 -23.83 -30.41
C ARG A 23 -16.38 -24.03 -28.91
N SER A 24 -17.60 -24.41 -28.52
CA SER A 24 -17.92 -24.67 -27.12
C SER A 24 -17.19 -25.90 -26.60
N ASP A 25 -17.17 -26.98 -27.39
CA ASP A 25 -16.47 -28.22 -27.05
C ASP A 25 -14.95 -27.99 -26.96
N ARG A 26 -14.39 -27.21 -27.89
CA ARG A 26 -12.97 -26.82 -27.90
C ARG A 26 -12.58 -26.02 -26.65
N VAL A 27 -13.38 -25.03 -26.27
CA VAL A 27 -13.15 -24.25 -25.04
C VAL A 27 -13.25 -25.13 -23.80
N ALA A 28 -14.19 -26.08 -23.79
CA ALA A 28 -14.31 -27.05 -22.69
C ALA A 28 -13.11 -28.00 -22.61
N GLU A 29 -12.63 -28.51 -23.74
CA GLU A 29 -11.44 -29.35 -23.84
C GLU A 29 -10.20 -28.58 -23.36
N ALA A 30 -9.97 -27.38 -23.89
CA ALA A 30 -8.86 -26.52 -23.48
C ALA A 30 -8.90 -26.27 -21.96
N ARG A 31 -10.07 -25.99 -21.39
CA ARG A 31 -10.22 -25.76 -19.94
C ARG A 31 -9.82 -26.99 -19.14
N ALA A 32 -10.24 -28.18 -19.57
CA ALA A 32 -9.85 -29.44 -18.92
C ALA A 32 -8.33 -29.67 -19.01
N LEU A 33 -7.72 -29.39 -20.16
CA LEU A 33 -6.27 -29.52 -20.36
C LEU A 33 -5.47 -28.53 -19.50
N TRP A 34 -5.89 -27.27 -19.39
CA TRP A 34 -5.25 -26.28 -18.51
C TRP A 34 -5.33 -26.67 -17.03
N ARG A 35 -6.47 -27.24 -16.58
CA ARG A 35 -6.58 -27.79 -15.22
C ARG A 35 -5.68 -29.00 -15.02
N ALA A 36 -5.61 -29.91 -15.99
CA ALA A 36 -4.69 -31.04 -15.93
C ALA A 36 -3.23 -30.57 -15.84
N LEU A 37 -2.87 -29.52 -16.59
CA LEU A 37 -1.56 -28.89 -16.52
C LEU A 37 -1.29 -28.26 -15.14
N GLU A 38 -2.26 -27.54 -14.56
CA GLU A 38 -2.17 -27.00 -13.20
C GLU A 38 -1.89 -28.09 -12.14
N VAL A 39 -2.63 -29.20 -12.20
CA VAL A 39 -2.45 -30.35 -11.29
C VAL A 39 -1.07 -30.96 -11.48
N LEU A 40 -0.64 -31.18 -12.72
CA LEU A 40 0.69 -31.70 -13.01
C LEU A 40 1.78 -30.80 -12.46
N LEU A 41 1.71 -29.49 -12.69
CA LEU A 41 2.69 -28.51 -12.19
C LEU A 41 2.77 -28.50 -10.66
N THR A 42 1.68 -28.84 -9.97
CA THR A 42 1.67 -28.98 -8.51
C THR A 42 2.45 -30.21 -8.03
N SER A 43 2.49 -31.28 -8.84
CA SER A 43 3.22 -32.52 -8.52
C SER A 43 4.67 -32.54 -9.01
N LEU A 44 5.02 -31.72 -10.01
CA LEU A 44 6.34 -31.67 -10.62
C LEU A 44 7.36 -31.00 -9.71
N ARG A 45 8.55 -31.61 -9.58
CA ARG A 45 9.66 -31.01 -8.80
C ARG A 45 10.13 -29.74 -9.49
N PRO A 46 10.55 -28.68 -8.78
CA PRO A 46 10.99 -27.41 -9.37
C PRO A 46 11.98 -27.55 -10.54
N GLN A 47 12.90 -28.52 -10.48
CA GLN A 47 13.92 -28.76 -11.50
C GLN A 47 13.39 -29.34 -12.82
N GLU A 48 12.17 -29.87 -12.84
CA GLU A 48 11.57 -30.57 -14.01
C GLU A 48 10.92 -29.63 -15.02
N LEU A 49 10.83 -28.33 -14.68
CA LEU A 49 10.40 -27.26 -15.58
C LEU A 49 11.20 -26.03 -15.18
N ALA A 50 12.28 -25.79 -15.92
CA ALA A 50 13.23 -24.72 -15.69
C ALA A 50 13.31 -23.80 -16.90
N VAL A 51 13.64 -22.53 -16.66
CA VAL A 51 13.88 -21.55 -17.71
C VAL A 51 14.99 -22.04 -18.65
N GLY A 52 14.74 -21.97 -19.96
CA GLY A 52 15.64 -22.45 -21.00
C GLY A 52 15.34 -23.86 -21.50
N ASP A 53 14.46 -24.61 -20.84
CA ASP A 53 13.93 -25.86 -21.39
C ASP A 53 12.93 -25.60 -22.54
N GLY A 54 12.90 -26.51 -23.50
CA GLY A 54 11.91 -26.52 -24.58
C GLY A 54 10.49 -26.59 -24.03
N THR A 55 10.26 -27.36 -22.96
CA THR A 55 8.93 -27.48 -22.35
C THR A 55 8.47 -26.18 -21.69
N PHE A 56 9.39 -25.43 -21.07
CA PHE A 56 9.10 -24.09 -20.54
C PHE A 56 8.72 -23.12 -21.65
N THR A 57 9.48 -23.12 -22.75
CA THR A 57 9.21 -22.28 -23.93
C THR A 57 7.85 -22.60 -24.55
N LYS A 58 7.51 -23.89 -24.70
CA LYS A 58 6.18 -24.33 -25.15
C LYS A 58 5.06 -23.89 -24.21
N THR A 59 5.29 -23.96 -22.90
CA THR A 59 4.31 -23.52 -21.89
C THR A 59 4.01 -22.03 -22.07
N LEU A 60 5.04 -21.20 -22.23
CA LEU A 60 4.89 -19.76 -22.49
C LEU A 60 4.14 -19.49 -23.80
N ALA A 61 4.46 -20.23 -24.87
CA ALA A 61 3.75 -20.10 -26.15
C ALA A 61 2.24 -20.40 -26.01
N CYS A 62 1.88 -21.46 -25.27
CA CYS A 62 0.48 -21.78 -24.99
C CYS A 62 -0.21 -20.72 -24.12
N ILE A 63 0.50 -20.13 -23.14
CA ILE A 63 -0.05 -19.05 -22.32
C ILE A 63 -0.36 -17.83 -23.19
N ARG A 64 0.58 -17.43 -24.07
CA ARG A 64 0.40 -16.30 -24.98
C ARG A 64 -0.81 -16.50 -25.90
N SER A 65 -0.98 -17.68 -26.47
CA SER A 65 -2.10 -17.93 -27.39
C SER A 65 -3.47 -17.75 -26.73
N VAL A 66 -3.56 -17.89 -25.41
CA VAL A 66 -4.78 -17.59 -24.65
C VAL A 66 -4.92 -16.11 -24.31
N LEU A 67 -3.84 -15.47 -23.84
CA LEU A 67 -3.90 -14.09 -23.36
C LEU A 67 -3.87 -13.04 -24.47
N SER A 68 -3.31 -13.34 -25.64
CA SER A 68 -3.24 -12.40 -26.76
C SER A 68 -4.57 -12.16 -27.46
N ASP A 69 -5.48 -13.15 -27.46
CA ASP A 69 -6.85 -12.97 -27.93
C ASP A 69 -7.85 -13.66 -26.98
N PRO A 70 -8.21 -13.02 -25.85
CA PRO A 70 -9.18 -13.57 -24.91
C PRO A 70 -10.54 -13.79 -25.57
N SER A 71 -10.88 -13.01 -26.60
CA SER A 71 -12.18 -13.07 -27.26
C SER A 71 -12.37 -14.35 -28.07
N TYR A 72 -11.29 -14.98 -28.52
CA TYR A 72 -11.29 -16.30 -29.14
C TYR A 72 -11.80 -17.40 -28.19
N TRP A 73 -11.53 -17.25 -26.89
CA TRP A 73 -11.78 -18.25 -25.86
C TRP A 73 -13.12 -18.10 -25.11
N VAL A 74 -13.92 -17.09 -25.46
CA VAL A 74 -15.26 -16.87 -24.87
C VAL A 74 -16.34 -17.64 -25.63
N THR A 75 -17.19 -18.39 -24.93
CA THR A 75 -18.37 -19.06 -25.51
C THR A 75 -19.58 -18.13 -25.51
N ALA A 76 -20.39 -18.17 -26.58
CA ALA A 76 -21.61 -17.35 -26.73
C ALA A 76 -22.68 -17.61 -25.65
N SER A 77 -22.58 -18.72 -24.92
CA SER A 77 -23.50 -19.04 -23.82
C SER A 77 -23.22 -18.23 -22.55
N ALA A 78 -22.06 -17.57 -22.42
CA ALA A 78 -21.76 -16.71 -21.27
C ALA A 78 -22.43 -15.34 -21.36
N SER A 79 -22.91 -14.93 -22.55
CA SER A 79 -23.54 -13.62 -22.78
C SER A 79 -25.08 -13.64 -22.77
N LEU A 80 -25.70 -14.82 -22.63
CA LEU A 80 -27.16 -14.96 -22.64
C LEU A 80 -27.65 -15.62 -21.36
N THR A 81 -28.33 -14.81 -20.55
CA THR A 81 -29.21 -15.15 -19.40
C THR A 81 -28.52 -15.47 -18.07
N GLY A 82 -28.62 -14.50 -17.15
CA GLY A 82 -28.06 -14.54 -15.81
C GLY A 82 -28.83 -15.34 -14.76
N ASP A 83 -29.70 -16.30 -15.10
CA ASP A 83 -30.46 -17.01 -14.05
C ASP A 83 -30.84 -18.48 -14.32
N VAL A 84 -30.62 -19.06 -15.52
CA VAL A 84 -31.20 -20.39 -15.85
C VAL A 84 -30.16 -21.50 -16.11
N VAL A 85 -28.89 -21.18 -16.35
CA VAL A 85 -27.84 -22.20 -16.58
C VAL A 85 -27.07 -22.59 -15.30
N ALA A 86 -27.22 -21.81 -14.22
CA ALA A 86 -26.54 -22.05 -12.94
C ALA A 86 -26.95 -23.37 -12.24
N ALA A 87 -28.06 -23.99 -12.63
CA ALA A 87 -28.54 -25.23 -12.02
C ALA A 87 -28.01 -26.52 -12.68
N ALA A 88 -27.40 -26.44 -13.89
CA ALA A 88 -26.99 -27.62 -14.66
C ALA A 88 -25.47 -27.81 -14.76
N ALA A 89 -24.69 -26.76 -14.49
CA ALA A 89 -23.24 -26.88 -14.33
C ALA A 89 -22.93 -26.82 -12.84
N GLY A 90 -22.34 -27.88 -12.29
CA GLY A 90 -21.66 -27.77 -11.01
C GLY A 90 -20.64 -26.62 -11.04
N ASP A 91 -20.17 -26.20 -9.87
CA ASP A 91 -19.20 -25.12 -9.59
C ASP A 91 -18.03 -25.01 -10.61
N ASP A 92 -17.73 -26.09 -11.32
CA ASP A 92 -16.67 -26.24 -12.30
C ASP A 92 -16.95 -25.63 -13.71
N GLY A 93 -18.21 -25.35 -14.05
CA GLY A 93 -18.61 -24.76 -15.34
C GLY A 93 -18.47 -23.24 -15.43
N ALA A 94 -18.24 -22.57 -14.31
CA ALA A 94 -18.16 -21.10 -14.21
C ALA A 94 -16.72 -20.55 -14.38
N VAL A 95 -15.69 -21.39 -14.34
CA VAL A 95 -14.29 -20.95 -14.41
C VAL A 95 -13.89 -20.67 -15.86
N THR A 96 -13.46 -19.45 -16.16
CA THR A 96 -13.03 -19.07 -17.51
C THR A 96 -11.62 -19.60 -17.82
N LEU A 97 -11.30 -19.72 -19.12
CA LEU A 97 -9.96 -20.11 -19.56
C LEU A 97 -8.89 -19.14 -19.05
N PHE A 98 -9.22 -17.85 -18.98
CA PHE A 98 -8.35 -16.82 -18.40
C PHE A 98 -7.96 -17.16 -16.96
N VAL A 99 -8.93 -17.60 -16.13
CA VAL A 99 -8.65 -18.02 -14.75
C VAL A 99 -7.76 -19.26 -14.73
N CYS A 100 -8.02 -20.27 -15.56
CA CYS A 100 -7.19 -21.48 -15.63
C CYS A 100 -5.74 -21.16 -16.01
N VAL A 101 -5.53 -20.27 -17.00
CA VAL A 101 -4.18 -19.83 -17.40
C VAL A 101 -3.48 -19.07 -16.28
N ASN A 102 -4.18 -18.17 -15.57
CA ASN A 102 -3.61 -17.46 -14.43
C ASN A 102 -3.22 -18.40 -13.29
N ARG A 103 -3.98 -19.47 -13.05
CA ARG A 103 -3.59 -20.50 -12.07
C ARG A 103 -2.32 -21.23 -12.49
N VAL A 104 -2.19 -21.60 -13.76
CA VAL A 104 -0.95 -22.19 -14.28
C VAL A 104 0.22 -21.21 -14.18
N LEU A 105 0.02 -19.93 -14.52
CA LEU A 105 1.02 -18.87 -14.34
C LEU A 105 1.50 -18.77 -12.89
N LEU A 106 0.59 -18.83 -11.92
CA LEU A 106 0.95 -18.86 -10.50
C LEU A 106 1.79 -20.07 -10.14
N LYS A 107 1.46 -21.26 -10.66
CA LYS A 107 2.28 -22.46 -10.44
C LYS A 107 3.67 -22.29 -11.04
N VAL A 108 3.80 -21.72 -12.24
CA VAL A 108 5.10 -21.45 -12.86
C VAL A 108 5.89 -20.41 -12.05
N ALA A 109 5.26 -19.29 -11.68
CA ALA A 109 5.88 -18.22 -10.89
C ALA A 109 6.32 -18.68 -9.49
N SER A 110 5.64 -19.67 -8.91
CA SER A 110 5.98 -20.23 -7.59
C SER A 110 7.25 -21.10 -7.58
N ARG A 111 7.83 -21.40 -8.74
CA ARG A 111 9.00 -22.30 -8.85
C ARG A 111 10.32 -21.61 -8.54
N GLY A 112 10.43 -20.30 -8.78
CA GLY A 112 11.67 -19.57 -8.54
C GLY A 112 11.67 -18.15 -9.11
N GLU A 113 12.69 -17.39 -8.73
CA GLU A 113 12.96 -16.04 -9.25
C GLU A 113 13.18 -16.07 -10.77
N HIS A 114 13.94 -17.04 -11.28
CA HIS A 114 14.21 -17.17 -12.71
C HIS A 114 12.93 -17.34 -13.53
N GLU A 115 11.99 -18.16 -13.09
CA GLU A 115 10.70 -18.34 -13.78
C GLU A 115 9.90 -17.03 -13.78
N ARG A 116 9.89 -16.29 -12.67
CA ARG A 116 9.21 -14.98 -12.60
C ARG A 116 9.86 -13.94 -13.51
N GLU A 117 11.19 -13.83 -13.49
CA GLU A 117 11.96 -12.98 -14.41
C GLU A 117 11.67 -13.35 -15.88
N ALA A 118 11.58 -14.65 -16.19
CA ALA A 118 11.23 -15.12 -17.52
C ALA A 118 9.81 -14.71 -17.90
N LEU A 119 8.80 -14.91 -17.04
CA LEU A 119 7.42 -14.50 -17.29
C LEU A 119 7.27 -12.99 -17.54
N VAL A 120 7.99 -12.17 -16.77
CA VAL A 120 8.00 -10.70 -16.94
C VAL A 120 8.63 -10.33 -18.28
N ARG A 121 9.81 -10.87 -18.59
CA ARG A 121 10.49 -10.68 -19.88
C ARG A 121 9.67 -11.19 -21.07
N ASP A 122 8.82 -12.20 -20.85
CA ASP A 122 7.94 -12.78 -21.86
C ASP A 122 6.75 -11.87 -22.24
N GLY A 123 6.52 -10.80 -21.45
CA GLY A 123 5.43 -9.84 -21.67
C GLY A 123 4.10 -10.28 -21.05
N VAL A 124 4.10 -11.22 -20.12
CA VAL A 124 2.86 -11.74 -19.49
C VAL A 124 2.06 -10.62 -18.81
N ALA A 125 2.74 -9.68 -18.17
CA ALA A 125 2.10 -8.54 -17.51
C ALA A 125 1.33 -7.65 -18.52
N ASP A 126 1.94 -7.36 -19.67
CA ASP A 126 1.31 -6.58 -20.74
C ASP A 126 0.08 -7.29 -21.30
N LEU A 127 0.16 -8.61 -21.49
CA LEU A 127 -0.97 -9.41 -21.96
C LEU A 127 -2.14 -9.41 -20.96
N ILE A 128 -1.86 -9.55 -19.65
CA ILE A 128 -2.88 -9.45 -18.60
C ILE A 128 -3.55 -8.06 -18.61
N VAL A 129 -2.75 -7.01 -18.82
CA VAL A 129 -3.25 -5.63 -18.89
C VAL A 129 -4.12 -5.43 -20.12
N GLN A 130 -3.71 -5.91 -21.29
CA GLN A 130 -4.53 -5.89 -22.50
C GLN A 130 -5.87 -6.61 -22.33
N CYS A 131 -5.88 -7.74 -21.61
CA CYS A 131 -7.12 -8.44 -21.27
C CYS A 131 -8.07 -7.56 -20.46
N GLY A 132 -7.54 -6.84 -19.46
CA GLY A 132 -8.35 -5.98 -18.58
C GLY A 132 -8.73 -4.63 -19.17
N GLU A 133 -8.02 -4.14 -20.17
CA GLU A 133 -8.23 -2.81 -20.79
C GLU A 133 -9.01 -2.87 -22.11
N SER A 134 -9.40 -4.05 -22.57
CA SER A 134 -10.05 -4.21 -23.88
C SER A 134 -11.32 -3.33 -24.02
N VAL A 135 -11.40 -2.59 -25.13
CA VAL A 135 -12.31 -1.45 -25.40
C VAL A 135 -13.80 -1.84 -25.54
N LYS A 136 -14.17 -3.12 -25.42
CA LYS A 136 -15.56 -3.53 -25.57
C LYS A 136 -16.31 -3.30 -24.23
N PRO A 137 -17.50 -2.68 -24.22
CA PRO A 137 -18.24 -2.41 -22.99
C PRO A 137 -18.71 -3.67 -22.21
N SER A 138 -18.45 -4.87 -22.74
CA SER A 138 -18.73 -6.17 -22.11
C SER A 138 -17.45 -6.93 -21.69
N SER A 139 -16.26 -6.32 -21.79
CA SER A 139 -14.96 -7.00 -21.64
C SER A 139 -14.12 -6.53 -20.46
N THR A 140 -14.77 -6.03 -19.40
CA THR A 140 -14.13 -5.88 -18.10
C THR A 140 -13.98 -7.27 -17.46
N LEU A 141 -12.83 -7.55 -16.85
CA LEU A 141 -12.61 -8.82 -16.15
C LEU A 141 -13.68 -8.98 -15.07
N SER A 142 -14.31 -10.16 -15.02
CA SER A 142 -15.19 -10.52 -13.91
C SER A 142 -14.42 -10.49 -12.58
N ALA A 143 -15.12 -10.47 -11.45
CA ALA A 143 -14.48 -10.43 -10.13
C ALA A 143 -13.48 -11.59 -9.91
N VAL A 144 -13.80 -12.79 -10.41
CA VAL A 144 -12.94 -13.97 -10.31
C VAL A 144 -11.71 -13.83 -11.21
N GLU A 145 -11.87 -13.32 -12.43
CA GLU A 145 -10.77 -13.06 -13.35
C GLU A 145 -9.86 -11.94 -12.86
N ALA A 146 -10.43 -10.87 -12.32
CA ALA A 146 -9.70 -9.78 -11.70
C ALA A 146 -8.85 -10.26 -10.53
N ALA A 147 -9.42 -11.08 -9.64
CA ALA A 147 -8.67 -11.66 -8.52
C ALA A 147 -7.54 -12.58 -8.99
N ALA A 148 -7.77 -13.40 -10.01
CA ALA A 148 -6.73 -14.27 -10.59
C ALA A 148 -5.60 -13.47 -11.25
N ALA A 149 -5.94 -12.44 -12.03
CA ALA A 149 -4.96 -11.54 -12.65
C ALA A 149 -4.09 -10.84 -11.60
N LEU A 150 -4.72 -10.26 -10.57
CA LEU A 150 -4.02 -9.55 -9.51
C LEU A 150 -3.13 -10.48 -8.69
N GLN A 151 -3.57 -11.71 -8.44
CA GLN A 151 -2.74 -12.72 -7.78
C GLN A 151 -1.50 -13.05 -8.61
N THR A 152 -1.64 -13.22 -9.93
CA THR A 152 -0.50 -13.44 -10.83
C THR A 152 0.47 -12.25 -10.80
N LEU A 153 -0.03 -11.03 -10.94
CA LEU A 153 0.78 -9.80 -10.90
C LEU A 153 1.49 -9.63 -9.54
N GLN A 154 0.79 -9.94 -8.44
CA GLN A 154 1.36 -9.97 -7.09
C GLN A 154 2.51 -10.97 -6.98
N SER A 155 2.36 -12.16 -7.56
CA SER A 155 3.44 -13.14 -7.59
C SER A 155 4.66 -12.67 -8.38
N LEU A 156 4.46 -11.94 -9.49
CA LEU A 156 5.56 -11.42 -10.30
C LEU A 156 6.30 -10.25 -9.61
N ALA A 157 5.57 -9.45 -8.82
CA ALA A 157 6.11 -8.26 -8.14
C ALA A 157 6.95 -8.56 -6.88
N VAL A 158 6.98 -9.83 -6.43
CA VAL A 158 7.75 -10.25 -5.26
C VAL A 158 9.22 -9.88 -5.41
N ASP A 159 9.81 -10.11 -6.58
CA ASP A 159 11.22 -9.79 -6.84
C ASP A 159 11.38 -8.33 -7.24
N SER A 160 12.30 -7.61 -6.58
CA SER A 160 12.55 -6.19 -6.84
C SER A 160 12.92 -5.90 -8.29
N LYS A 161 13.71 -6.78 -8.92
CA LYS A 161 14.12 -6.66 -10.34
C LYS A 161 12.94 -6.63 -11.33
N ASN A 162 11.82 -7.25 -10.98
CA ASN A 162 10.64 -7.30 -11.85
C ASN A 162 9.80 -6.02 -11.75
N ARG A 163 9.83 -5.32 -10.61
CA ARG A 163 8.94 -4.19 -10.33
C ARG A 163 9.05 -3.05 -11.35
N PRO A 164 10.25 -2.60 -11.79
CA PRO A 164 10.37 -1.58 -12.84
C PRO A 164 9.69 -1.99 -14.16
N SER A 165 9.82 -3.26 -14.55
CA SER A 165 9.19 -3.77 -15.77
C SER A 165 7.66 -3.81 -15.63
N LEU A 166 7.16 -4.33 -14.49
CA LEU A 166 5.72 -4.35 -14.21
C LEU A 166 5.12 -2.94 -14.15
N GLN A 167 5.88 -1.98 -13.64
CA GLN A 167 5.49 -0.58 -13.57
C GLN A 167 5.26 -0.02 -14.98
N VAL A 168 6.18 -0.29 -15.93
CA VAL A 168 6.06 0.13 -17.35
C VAL A 168 4.85 -0.50 -18.03
N SER A 169 4.51 -1.75 -17.68
CA SER A 169 3.35 -2.48 -18.21
C SER A 169 1.97 -1.96 -17.77
N HIS A 170 1.84 -0.76 -17.19
CA HIS A 170 0.55 -0.18 -16.73
C HIS A 170 -0.21 -1.04 -15.68
N THR A 171 0.44 -2.01 -15.06
CA THR A 171 -0.18 -2.94 -14.09
C THR A 171 -0.77 -2.23 -12.87
N ILE A 172 -0.14 -1.14 -12.41
CA ILE A 172 -0.65 -0.30 -11.31
C ILE A 172 -1.99 0.34 -11.69
N ARG A 173 -2.11 0.84 -12.94
CA ARG A 173 -3.35 1.43 -13.45
C ARG A 173 -4.47 0.40 -13.49
N LEU A 174 -4.18 -0.78 -14.05
CA LEU A 174 -5.11 -1.91 -14.06
C LEU A 174 -5.55 -2.27 -12.65
N CYS A 175 -4.61 -2.39 -11.70
CA CYS A 175 -4.91 -2.73 -10.32
C CYS A 175 -5.90 -1.76 -9.68
N VAL A 176 -5.63 -0.46 -9.76
CA VAL A 176 -6.52 0.54 -9.16
C VAL A 176 -7.89 0.57 -9.85
N MET A 177 -7.93 0.41 -11.17
CA MET A 177 -9.19 0.27 -11.91
C MET A 177 -10.00 -0.94 -11.43
N LEU A 178 -9.37 -2.11 -11.28
CA LEU A 178 -10.04 -3.33 -10.81
C LEU A 178 -10.54 -3.19 -9.36
N MET A 179 -9.78 -2.51 -8.49
CA MET A 179 -10.25 -2.17 -7.14
C MET A 179 -11.53 -1.33 -7.16
N GLN A 180 -11.61 -0.34 -8.04
CA GLN A 180 -12.78 0.53 -8.17
C GLN A 180 -13.98 -0.21 -8.74
N MET A 181 -13.77 -1.02 -9.79
CA MET A 181 -14.82 -1.80 -10.45
C MET A 181 -15.41 -2.87 -9.53
N HIS A 182 -14.56 -3.56 -8.77
CA HIS A 182 -14.95 -4.65 -7.87
C HIS A 182 -14.81 -4.24 -6.41
N ALA A 183 -15.26 -3.02 -6.11
CA ALA A 183 -15.17 -2.40 -4.79
C ALA A 183 -15.72 -3.27 -3.65
N THR A 184 -16.74 -4.08 -3.90
CA THR A 184 -17.41 -4.93 -2.90
C THR A 184 -16.88 -6.37 -2.85
N VAL A 185 -15.86 -6.71 -3.63
CA VAL A 185 -15.33 -8.08 -3.67
C VAL A 185 -14.04 -8.16 -2.87
N PHE A 186 -14.11 -8.82 -1.71
CA PHE A 186 -12.99 -8.98 -0.78
C PHE A 186 -11.72 -9.52 -1.46
N ALA A 187 -11.84 -10.61 -2.23
CA ALA A 187 -10.70 -11.24 -2.88
C ALA A 187 -9.96 -10.29 -3.85
N VAL A 188 -10.69 -9.42 -4.56
CA VAL A 188 -10.08 -8.42 -5.45
C VAL A 188 -9.34 -7.37 -4.64
N GLN A 189 -9.97 -6.82 -3.59
CA GLN A 189 -9.35 -5.80 -2.75
C GLN A 189 -8.08 -6.33 -2.05
N LEU A 190 -8.14 -7.54 -1.48
CA LEU A 190 -7.00 -8.15 -0.80
C LEU A 190 -5.82 -8.34 -1.76
N ARG A 191 -6.05 -8.97 -2.93
CA ARG A 191 -4.98 -9.22 -3.92
C ARG A 191 -4.42 -7.92 -4.48
N ALA A 192 -5.27 -6.92 -4.70
CA ALA A 192 -4.83 -5.60 -5.13
C ALA A 192 -3.95 -4.93 -4.08
N CYS A 193 -4.36 -4.89 -2.80
CA CYS A 193 -3.54 -4.34 -1.73
C CYS A 193 -2.21 -5.10 -1.59
N GLN A 194 -2.20 -6.43 -1.71
CA GLN A 194 -0.97 -7.23 -1.68
C GLN A 194 -0.02 -6.90 -2.85
N PHE A 195 -0.56 -6.71 -4.06
CA PHE A 195 0.22 -6.25 -5.22
C PHE A 195 0.76 -4.83 -5.00
N LEU A 196 -0.10 -3.87 -4.62
CA LEU A 196 0.31 -2.49 -4.37
C LEU A 196 1.35 -2.38 -3.27
N ARG A 197 1.30 -3.24 -2.24
CA ARG A 197 2.33 -3.29 -1.19
C ARG A 197 3.70 -3.62 -1.75
N GLN A 198 3.80 -4.58 -2.67
CA GLN A 198 5.08 -4.92 -3.31
C GLN A 198 5.57 -3.76 -4.18
N MET A 199 4.67 -3.13 -4.93
CA MET A 199 5.01 -2.02 -5.81
C MET A 199 5.42 -0.78 -5.03
N ALA A 200 4.77 -0.48 -3.90
CA ALA A 200 5.06 0.69 -3.07
C ALA A 200 6.44 0.67 -2.40
N LEU A 201 7.20 -0.43 -2.51
CA LEU A 201 8.59 -0.49 -2.06
C LEU A 201 9.55 0.29 -2.98
N GLU A 202 9.14 0.58 -4.23
CA GLU A 202 9.92 1.38 -5.18
C GLU A 202 9.35 2.79 -5.31
N GLU A 203 10.21 3.81 -5.27
CA GLU A 203 9.79 5.23 -5.31
C GLU A 203 8.99 5.60 -6.57
N ASP A 204 9.48 5.18 -7.74
CA ASP A 204 8.79 5.46 -9.02
C ASP A 204 7.40 4.79 -9.07
N CYS A 205 7.24 3.66 -8.37
CA CYS A 205 5.97 2.96 -8.28
C CYS A 205 5.00 3.69 -7.35
N LYS A 206 5.45 4.18 -6.19
CA LYS A 206 4.65 5.04 -5.32
C LYS A 206 4.07 6.19 -6.12
N GLU A 207 4.91 6.87 -6.90
CA GLU A 207 4.49 8.00 -7.73
C GLU A 207 3.33 7.64 -8.67
N ARG A 208 3.44 6.49 -9.35
CA ARG A 208 2.34 6.01 -10.22
C ARG A 208 1.10 5.61 -9.43
N ILE A 209 1.24 5.00 -8.25
CA ILE A 209 0.11 4.59 -7.42
C ILE A 209 -0.77 5.80 -7.10
N GLY A 210 -0.21 6.91 -6.60
CA GLY A 210 -1.06 8.06 -6.27
C GLY A 210 -1.51 8.88 -7.48
N ARG A 211 -0.76 8.92 -8.59
CA ARG A 211 -1.30 9.48 -9.87
C ARG A 211 -2.59 8.78 -10.30
N TYR A 212 -2.67 7.47 -10.10
CA TYR A 212 -3.88 6.69 -10.38
C TYR A 212 -4.91 6.68 -9.24
N ARG A 213 -4.78 7.55 -8.23
CA ARG A 213 -5.65 7.61 -7.04
C ARG A 213 -5.64 6.33 -6.20
N GLY A 214 -4.51 5.63 -6.20
CA GLY A 214 -4.32 4.40 -5.41
C GLY A 214 -4.50 4.60 -3.91
N LEU A 215 -4.08 5.75 -3.36
CA LEU A 215 -4.33 6.11 -1.95
C LEU A 215 -5.84 6.05 -1.62
N GLN A 216 -6.67 6.69 -2.45
CA GLN A 216 -8.13 6.72 -2.28
C GLN A 216 -8.74 5.31 -2.42
N ALA A 217 -8.22 4.49 -3.34
CA ALA A 217 -8.66 3.11 -3.53
C ALA A 217 -8.35 2.24 -2.29
N VAL A 218 -7.14 2.34 -1.74
CA VAL A 218 -6.74 1.59 -0.54
C VAL A 218 -7.52 2.05 0.69
N THR A 219 -7.69 3.37 0.89
CA THR A 219 -8.53 3.90 1.98
C THR A 219 -9.98 3.41 1.86
N SER A 220 -10.54 3.37 0.65
CA SER A 220 -11.89 2.87 0.40
C SER A 220 -12.02 1.37 0.66
N ALA A 221 -10.98 0.58 0.34
CA ALA A 221 -10.93 -0.84 0.65
C ALA A 221 -10.87 -1.08 2.17
N LEU A 222 -10.00 -0.34 2.87
CA LEU A 222 -9.86 -0.39 4.32
C LEU A 222 -11.19 -0.06 5.01
N ALA A 223 -11.87 1.01 4.60
CA ALA A 223 -13.15 1.42 5.17
C ALA A 223 -14.30 0.43 4.90
N ARG A 224 -14.19 -0.42 3.87
CA ARG A 224 -15.23 -1.39 3.52
C ARG A 224 -15.03 -2.75 4.18
N PHE A 225 -13.78 -3.17 4.33
CA PHE A 225 -13.41 -4.48 4.87
C PHE A 225 -12.67 -4.34 6.19
N THR A 226 -13.21 -3.54 7.10
CA THR A 226 -12.60 -3.19 8.41
C THR A 226 -12.47 -4.38 9.36
N GLU A 227 -13.24 -5.45 9.16
CA GLU A 227 -13.22 -6.66 9.99
C GLU A 227 -12.18 -7.69 9.50
N GLU A 228 -11.72 -7.55 8.26
CA GLU A 228 -10.88 -8.54 7.60
C GLU A 228 -9.41 -8.27 7.89
N THR A 229 -8.92 -8.85 9.00
CA THR A 229 -7.58 -8.61 9.55
C THR A 229 -6.46 -8.62 8.51
N GLU A 230 -6.44 -9.61 7.60
CA GLU A 230 -5.39 -9.71 6.57
C GLU A 230 -5.38 -8.51 5.60
N LEU A 231 -6.57 -8.07 5.18
CA LEU A 231 -6.72 -6.90 4.31
C LEU A 231 -6.38 -5.63 5.06
N VAL A 232 -6.86 -5.48 6.30
CA VAL A 232 -6.59 -4.30 7.13
C VAL A 232 -5.09 -4.11 7.31
N VAL A 233 -4.36 -5.15 7.74
CA VAL A 233 -2.90 -5.09 7.92
C VAL A 233 -2.22 -4.72 6.61
N THR A 234 -2.57 -5.38 5.51
CA THR A 234 -1.96 -5.11 4.20
C THR A 234 -2.26 -3.70 3.71
N ALA A 235 -3.48 -3.21 3.90
CA ALA A 235 -3.88 -1.86 3.52
C ALA A 235 -3.14 -0.81 4.35
N LEU A 236 -2.98 -1.02 5.66
CA LEU A 236 -2.20 -0.14 6.53
C LEU A 236 -0.72 -0.09 6.12
N ASP A 237 -0.11 -1.22 5.73
CA ASP A 237 1.25 -1.23 5.17
C ASP A 237 1.35 -0.32 3.93
N VAL A 238 0.40 -0.46 3.00
CA VAL A 238 0.38 0.36 1.77
C VAL A 238 0.17 1.83 2.11
N LEU A 239 -0.77 2.15 3.00
CA LEU A 239 -1.02 3.52 3.43
C LEU A 239 0.22 4.12 4.08
N PHE A 240 0.96 3.38 4.90
CA PHE A 240 2.20 3.85 5.52
C PHE A 240 3.20 4.29 4.45
N PHE A 241 3.49 3.42 3.47
CA PHE A 241 4.43 3.76 2.38
C PHE A 241 4.01 4.97 1.55
N LEU A 242 2.70 5.15 1.34
CA LEU A 242 2.19 6.27 0.56
C LEU A 242 2.10 7.57 1.39
N CYS A 243 1.85 7.46 2.70
CA CYS A 243 1.57 8.61 3.58
C CYS A 243 2.81 9.33 4.09
N VAL A 244 3.94 8.62 4.27
CA VAL A 244 5.22 9.21 4.74
C VAL A 244 5.66 10.38 3.87
N GLU A 245 5.26 10.40 2.60
CA GLU A 245 5.70 11.36 1.61
C GLU A 245 4.62 12.38 1.21
N LEU A 246 3.47 12.38 1.89
CA LEU A 246 2.36 13.28 1.56
C LEU A 246 2.61 14.69 2.09
N GLU A 247 2.44 15.65 1.19
CA GLU A 247 2.38 17.09 1.44
C GLU A 247 0.92 17.55 1.41
N TYR A 248 0.56 18.38 2.39
CA TYR A 248 -0.74 19.03 2.42
C TYR A 248 -0.82 20.20 1.44
N ARG A 249 -1.85 20.20 0.59
CA ARG A 249 -2.14 21.26 -0.39
C ARG A 249 -3.64 21.52 -0.49
N ASP A 250 -4.03 22.77 -0.31
CA ASP A 250 -5.43 23.24 -0.44
C ASP A 250 -5.64 24.15 -1.68
N ASP A 251 -4.66 24.25 -2.56
CA ASP A 251 -4.73 25.12 -3.74
C ASP A 251 -5.66 24.54 -4.82
N PRO A 252 -6.63 25.34 -5.34
CA PRO A 252 -7.65 24.86 -6.28
C PRO A 252 -7.18 24.73 -7.75
N VAL A 253 -5.88 24.87 -8.06
CA VAL A 253 -5.39 24.95 -9.46
C VAL A 253 -4.18 24.07 -9.73
N GLY A 254 -4.30 23.24 -10.77
CA GLY A 254 -3.19 22.59 -11.48
C GLY A 254 -2.83 21.22 -10.90
N SER A 255 -2.79 20.20 -11.77
CA SER A 255 -2.48 18.78 -11.49
C SER A 255 -1.96 18.52 -10.08
N VAL A 256 -2.76 17.89 -9.23
CA VAL A 256 -2.31 17.47 -7.89
C VAL A 256 -1.05 16.62 -8.11
N PRO A 257 0.14 17.09 -7.69
CA PRO A 257 1.34 16.26 -7.77
C PRO A 257 1.06 14.99 -6.98
N PHE A 258 1.69 13.86 -7.32
CA PHE A 258 1.49 12.60 -6.58
C PHE A 258 1.53 12.79 -5.05
N ARG A 259 2.44 13.65 -4.57
CA ARG A 259 2.65 13.95 -3.16
C ARG A 259 1.63 14.91 -2.55
N GLY A 260 0.75 15.54 -3.34
CA GLY A 260 -0.25 16.47 -2.83
C GLY A 260 -1.52 15.75 -2.36
N ALA A 261 -1.97 16.05 -1.14
CA ALA A 261 -3.27 15.63 -0.64
C ALA A 261 -4.04 16.84 -0.05
N ASP A 262 -5.33 16.91 -0.35
CA ASP A 262 -6.23 17.91 0.23
C ASP A 262 -6.73 17.46 1.61
N ALA A 263 -7.40 18.37 2.33
CA ALA A 263 -7.98 18.07 3.64
C ALA A 263 -8.97 16.89 3.64
N SER A 264 -9.66 16.63 2.52
CA SER A 264 -10.64 15.55 2.42
C SER A 264 -9.98 14.18 2.36
N VAL A 265 -8.86 14.07 1.63
CA VAL A 265 -8.05 12.85 1.54
C VAL A 265 -7.46 12.52 2.90
N PHE A 266 -6.84 13.48 3.58
CA PHE A 266 -6.30 13.27 4.93
C PHE A 266 -7.38 12.82 5.92
N ARG A 267 -8.54 13.48 5.92
CA ARG A 267 -9.66 13.11 6.81
C ARG A 267 -10.17 11.70 6.51
N GLY A 268 -10.24 11.32 5.23
CA GLY A 268 -10.61 9.97 4.81
C GLY A 268 -9.65 8.91 5.33
N VAL A 269 -8.33 9.15 5.21
CA VAL A 269 -7.30 8.24 5.74
C VAL A 269 -7.42 8.10 7.25
N VAL A 270 -7.49 9.23 7.98
CA VAL A 270 -7.60 9.23 9.45
C VAL A 270 -8.84 8.46 9.92
N ASN A 271 -10.01 8.74 9.34
CA ASN A 271 -11.24 8.04 9.70
C ASN A 271 -11.11 6.52 9.49
N ALA A 272 -10.65 6.09 8.31
CA ALA A 272 -10.55 4.67 7.99
C ALA A 272 -9.54 3.93 8.88
N VAL A 273 -8.39 4.55 9.18
CA VAL A 273 -7.35 3.97 10.06
C VAL A 273 -7.88 3.85 11.48
N VAL A 274 -8.44 4.93 12.03
CA VAL A 274 -8.95 4.95 13.40
C VAL A 274 -10.12 3.97 13.58
N ASP A 275 -11.03 3.88 12.61
CA ASP A 275 -12.15 2.93 12.65
C ASP A 275 -11.66 1.47 12.62
N ALA A 276 -10.67 1.16 11.77
CA ALA A 276 -10.04 -0.17 11.76
C ALA A 276 -9.34 -0.49 13.08
N MET A 277 -8.61 0.46 13.67
CA MET A 277 -7.96 0.30 14.98
C MET A 277 -8.97 0.09 16.11
N ARG A 278 -10.14 0.74 16.05
CA ARG A 278 -11.21 0.52 17.03
C ARG A 278 -11.83 -0.87 16.91
N LEU A 279 -12.14 -1.29 15.69
CA LEU A 279 -12.81 -2.55 15.43
C LEU A 279 -11.91 -3.75 15.75
N LEU A 280 -10.63 -3.64 15.42
CA LEU A 280 -9.61 -4.67 15.65
C LEU A 280 -8.66 -4.27 16.80
N GLN A 281 -9.23 -3.72 17.89
CA GLN A 281 -8.47 -3.21 19.04
C GLN A 281 -7.53 -4.23 19.70
N SER A 282 -7.82 -5.53 19.59
CA SER A 282 -7.01 -6.62 20.17
C SER A 282 -5.90 -7.14 19.23
N VAL A 283 -5.82 -6.63 18.00
CA VAL A 283 -4.84 -7.09 17.01
C VAL A 283 -3.63 -6.16 17.04
N GLU A 284 -2.55 -6.61 17.68
CA GLU A 284 -1.32 -5.81 17.85
C GLU A 284 -0.80 -5.22 16.54
N LEU A 285 -0.77 -6.02 15.47
CA LEU A 285 -0.26 -5.57 14.16
C LEU A 285 -1.12 -4.45 13.54
N VAL A 286 -2.44 -4.46 13.78
CA VAL A 286 -3.33 -3.37 13.33
C VAL A 286 -3.06 -2.11 14.14
N GLN A 287 -2.82 -2.24 15.45
CA GLN A 287 -2.49 -1.09 16.29
C GLN A 287 -1.14 -0.47 15.88
N ALA A 288 -0.09 -1.30 15.72
CA ALA A 288 1.24 -0.85 15.34
C ALA A 288 1.25 -0.18 13.95
N ASN A 289 0.68 -0.83 12.94
CA ASN A 289 0.64 -0.25 11.59
C ASN A 289 -0.27 0.99 11.54
N GLY A 290 -1.39 0.98 12.25
CA GLY A 290 -2.31 2.11 12.31
C GLY A 290 -1.66 3.36 12.91
N VAL A 291 -0.97 3.23 14.04
CA VAL A 291 -0.27 4.36 14.66
C VAL A 291 0.88 4.87 13.80
N ALA A 292 1.61 3.99 13.10
CA ALA A 292 2.66 4.37 12.16
C ALA A 292 2.11 5.23 11.00
N VAL A 293 0.95 4.84 10.44
CA VAL A 293 0.26 5.66 9.43
C VAL A 293 -0.11 7.02 10.00
N LEU A 294 -0.69 7.08 11.20
CA LEU A 294 -1.08 8.35 11.83
C LEU A 294 0.12 9.26 12.10
N ASN A 295 1.22 8.73 12.63
CA ASN A 295 2.46 9.49 12.86
C ASN A 295 3.03 10.07 11.56
N SER A 296 2.89 9.36 10.44
CA SER A 296 3.34 9.81 9.13
C SER A 296 2.62 11.08 8.64
N ILE A 297 1.41 11.35 9.13
CA ILE A 297 0.56 12.46 8.65
C ILE A 297 0.13 13.44 9.74
N VAL A 298 0.40 13.17 11.03
CA VAL A 298 -0.07 13.98 12.17
C VAL A 298 0.42 15.42 12.14
N MET A 299 1.51 15.72 11.44
CA MET A 299 2.05 17.07 11.33
C MET A 299 1.12 18.01 10.54
N HIS A 300 0.23 17.47 9.71
CA HIS A 300 -0.68 18.24 8.86
C HIS A 300 -1.90 18.76 9.65
N PRO A 301 -2.26 20.06 9.55
CA PRO A 301 -3.42 20.64 10.23
C PRO A 301 -4.75 19.87 10.09
N PRO A 302 -5.19 19.42 8.89
CA PRO A 302 -6.45 18.69 8.76
C PRO A 302 -6.45 17.33 9.49
N VAL A 303 -5.28 16.72 9.66
CA VAL A 303 -5.13 15.46 10.41
C VAL A 303 -5.31 15.71 11.90
N LYS A 304 -4.67 16.74 12.46
CA LYS A 304 -4.83 17.10 13.88
C LYS A 304 -6.28 17.42 14.22
N GLU A 305 -6.96 18.16 13.35
CA GLU A 305 -8.39 18.48 13.49
C GLU A 305 -9.26 17.22 13.46
N ALA A 306 -9.00 16.30 12.52
CA ALA A 306 -9.71 15.03 12.42
C ALA A 306 -9.48 14.17 13.67
N LEU A 307 -8.24 14.03 14.14
CA LEU A 307 -7.91 13.26 15.35
C LEU A 307 -8.54 13.84 16.61
N CYS A 308 -8.62 15.17 16.73
CA CYS A 308 -9.35 15.81 17.83
C CYS A 308 -10.82 15.41 17.84
N SER A 309 -11.44 15.38 16.66
CA SER A 309 -12.84 15.04 16.49
C SER A 309 -13.14 13.57 16.82
N LEU A 310 -12.14 12.68 16.68
CA LEU A 310 -12.26 11.23 16.82
C LEU A 310 -11.73 10.71 18.16
N ASN A 311 -12.22 11.19 19.31
CA ASN A 311 -11.94 10.69 20.67
C ASN A 311 -10.63 9.89 20.86
N ILE A 312 -9.47 10.44 20.44
CA ILE A 312 -8.24 9.69 20.20
C ILE A 312 -7.69 8.93 21.43
N TRP A 313 -8.16 9.31 22.62
CA TRP A 313 -7.85 8.68 23.89
C TRP A 313 -8.21 7.19 23.92
N ASP A 314 -9.31 6.80 23.27
CA ASP A 314 -9.74 5.39 23.25
C ASP A 314 -8.74 4.52 22.48
N VAL A 315 -8.33 4.98 21.30
CA VAL A 315 -7.35 4.31 20.45
C VAL A 315 -5.97 4.29 21.10
N ALA A 316 -5.53 5.38 21.72
CA ALA A 316 -4.23 5.42 22.39
C ALA A 316 -4.17 4.49 23.62
N GLU A 317 -5.22 4.47 24.44
CA GLU A 317 -5.29 3.59 25.62
C GLU A 317 -5.34 2.11 25.21
N ASN A 318 -6.20 1.78 24.24
CA ASN A 318 -6.32 0.43 23.71
C ASN A 318 -5.00 -0.03 23.06
N GLY A 319 -4.39 0.85 22.26
CA GLY A 319 -3.10 0.63 21.61
C GLY A 319 -2.01 0.30 22.61
N LEU A 320 -1.75 1.19 23.58
CA LEU A 320 -0.74 0.99 24.62
C LEU A 320 -0.99 -0.24 25.50
N SER A 321 -2.25 -0.66 25.66
CA SER A 321 -2.58 -1.90 26.40
C SER A 321 -2.33 -3.18 25.60
N THR A 322 -2.37 -3.09 24.27
CA THR A 322 -2.31 -4.24 23.35
C THR A 322 -0.90 -4.45 22.79
N THR A 323 -0.09 -3.40 22.71
CA THR A 323 1.30 -3.50 22.22
C THR A 323 2.17 -4.29 23.18
N ALA A 324 2.71 -5.42 22.73
CA ALA A 324 3.62 -6.26 23.51
C ALA A 324 5.07 -5.78 23.41
N THR A 325 5.38 -4.96 22.39
CA THR A 325 6.72 -4.43 22.12
C THR A 325 6.86 -2.97 22.56
N ASP A 326 8.04 -2.62 23.08
CA ASP A 326 8.37 -1.24 23.45
C ASP A 326 8.28 -0.27 22.26
N GLU A 327 8.50 -0.75 21.03
CA GLU A 327 8.54 0.08 19.82
C GLU A 327 7.15 0.57 19.39
N ALA A 328 6.16 -0.31 19.27
CA ALA A 328 4.79 0.11 18.96
C ALA A 328 4.20 0.98 20.09
N ALA A 329 4.59 0.73 21.34
CA ALA A 329 4.24 1.60 22.46
C ALA A 329 4.88 3.01 22.33
N CYS A 330 6.12 3.09 21.83
CA CYS A 330 6.78 4.37 21.54
C CYS A 330 6.07 5.13 20.42
N ASP A 331 5.54 4.46 19.40
CA ASP A 331 4.78 5.12 18.32
C ASP A 331 3.50 5.79 18.84
N PHE A 332 2.79 5.15 19.77
CA PHE A 332 1.64 5.79 20.43
C PHE A 332 2.07 6.99 21.29
N VAL A 333 3.20 6.89 21.97
CA VAL A 333 3.77 8.01 22.74
C VAL A 333 4.19 9.16 21.80
N GLU A 334 4.71 8.87 20.62
CA GLU A 334 5.03 9.86 19.60
C GLU A 334 3.79 10.57 19.05
N LEU A 335 2.72 9.82 18.79
CA LEU A 335 1.45 10.38 18.36
C LEU A 335 0.91 11.35 19.42
N LEU A 336 0.92 10.92 20.69
CA LEU A 336 0.48 11.74 21.82
C LEU A 336 1.35 12.98 22.00
N ASP A 337 2.68 12.87 21.88
CA ASP A 337 3.57 14.04 21.94
C ASP A 337 3.23 15.05 20.84
N SER A 338 3.06 14.58 19.61
CA SER A 338 2.76 15.42 18.44
C SER A 338 1.45 16.21 18.61
N LEU A 339 0.43 15.57 19.19
CA LEU A 339 -0.87 16.20 19.46
C LEU A 339 -0.83 17.16 20.66
N LEU A 340 -0.18 16.76 21.76
CA LEU A 340 -0.17 17.52 23.01
C LEU A 340 0.83 18.69 23.02
N ARG A 341 1.86 18.63 22.18
CA ARG A 341 2.86 19.69 22.02
C ARG A 341 2.30 20.87 21.21
N ASP A 342 1.34 20.63 20.31
CA ASP A 342 0.63 21.69 19.61
C ASP A 342 -0.41 22.36 20.53
N PRO A 343 -0.26 23.65 20.88
CA PRO A 343 -1.14 24.31 21.83
C PRO A 343 -2.59 24.40 21.35
N VAL A 344 -2.82 24.54 20.04
CA VAL A 344 -4.18 24.65 19.47
C VAL A 344 -4.91 23.31 19.54
N THR A 345 -4.24 22.23 19.12
CA THR A 345 -4.74 20.85 19.24
C THR A 345 -5.02 20.49 20.69
N CYS A 346 -4.07 20.75 21.60
CA CYS A 346 -4.20 20.47 23.03
C CYS A 346 -5.38 21.23 23.67
N GLN A 347 -5.57 22.51 23.33
CA GLN A 347 -6.71 23.30 23.80
C GLN A 347 -8.04 22.76 23.24
N THR A 348 -8.06 22.33 21.98
CA THR A 348 -9.26 21.77 21.33
C THR A 348 -9.68 20.46 21.98
N LEU A 349 -8.74 19.55 22.21
CA LEU A 349 -8.94 18.32 22.97
C LEU A 349 -9.46 18.60 24.39
N GLY A 350 -8.89 19.60 25.05
CA GLY A 350 -9.36 20.10 26.34
C GLY A 350 -10.81 20.56 26.35
N LYS A 351 -11.17 21.42 25.39
CA LYS A 351 -12.55 21.91 25.22
C LYS A 351 -13.53 20.76 24.96
N MET A 352 -13.13 19.75 24.19
CA MET A 352 -13.97 18.57 23.96
C MET A 352 -14.21 17.75 25.23
N LEU A 353 -13.17 17.60 26.08
CA LEU A 353 -13.30 16.96 27.39
C LEU A 353 -14.23 17.76 28.32
N SER A 354 -14.09 19.08 28.34
CA SER A 354 -14.95 19.97 29.14
C SER A 354 -16.39 20.00 28.61
N ASN A 355 -16.61 20.01 27.30
CA ASN A 355 -17.95 19.98 26.71
C ASN A 355 -18.65 18.63 26.95
N ALA A 356 -17.90 17.52 26.92
CA ALA A 356 -18.43 16.21 27.30
C ALA A 356 -18.87 16.17 28.78
N SER A 357 -18.36 17.05 29.65
CA SER A 357 -18.77 17.13 31.07
C SER A 357 -20.23 17.53 31.28
N HIS A 358 -20.85 18.15 30.27
CA HIS A 358 -22.29 18.46 30.28
C HIS A 358 -23.18 17.25 29.92
N GLN A 359 -22.60 16.15 29.46
CA GLN A 359 -23.25 14.85 29.28
C GLN A 359 -22.62 13.84 30.25
N SER A 360 -23.24 13.64 31.43
CA SER A 360 -22.64 12.99 32.61
C SER A 360 -21.92 11.66 32.32
N ASP A 361 -22.48 10.86 31.42
CA ASP A 361 -22.01 9.49 31.20
C ASP A 361 -20.76 9.45 30.31
N VAL A 362 -20.72 10.26 29.25
CA VAL A 362 -19.60 10.29 28.28
C VAL A 362 -18.34 10.88 28.90
N SER A 363 -18.47 11.96 29.68
CA SER A 363 -17.32 12.58 30.36
C SER A 363 -16.68 11.65 31.40
N SER A 364 -17.49 10.85 32.10
CA SER A 364 -16.99 9.92 33.10
C SER A 364 -16.10 8.84 32.48
N VAL A 365 -16.49 8.32 31.30
CA VAL A 365 -15.73 7.32 30.55
C VAL A 365 -14.43 7.93 30.03
N THR A 366 -14.48 9.08 29.36
CA THR A 366 -13.28 9.69 28.78
C THR A 366 -12.27 10.11 29.84
N LYS A 367 -12.71 10.64 30.99
CA LYS A 367 -11.81 10.94 32.13
C LYS A 367 -11.17 9.68 32.71
N SER A 368 -11.93 8.58 32.80
CA SER A 368 -11.41 7.29 33.28
C SER A 368 -10.34 6.74 32.34
N ARG A 369 -10.59 6.78 31.03
CA ARG A 369 -9.64 6.40 29.99
C ARG A 369 -8.38 7.25 30.02
N LEU A 370 -8.52 8.57 30.15
CA LEU A 370 -7.39 9.48 30.23
C LEU A 370 -6.52 9.21 31.48
N LYS A 371 -7.14 8.84 32.61
CA LYS A 371 -6.43 8.40 33.82
C LYS A 371 -5.69 7.08 33.60
N ALA A 372 -6.31 6.11 32.93
CA ALA A 372 -5.67 4.83 32.58
C ALA A 372 -4.48 5.06 31.65
N LEU A 373 -4.65 5.86 30.59
CA LEU A 373 -3.61 6.26 29.65
C LEU A 373 -2.42 6.92 30.37
N ASN A 374 -2.70 7.86 31.28
CA ASN A 374 -1.66 8.50 32.10
C ASN A 374 -0.88 7.49 32.96
N GLY A 375 -1.57 6.48 33.50
CA GLY A 375 -0.95 5.37 34.22
C GLY A 375 -0.07 4.48 33.34
N GLN A 376 -0.53 4.16 32.13
CA GLN A 376 0.20 3.35 31.14
C GLN A 376 1.49 4.05 30.69
N VAL A 377 1.43 5.32 30.32
CA VAL A 377 2.61 6.12 29.94
C VAL A 377 3.59 6.23 31.12
N GLY A 378 3.08 6.40 32.34
CA GLY A 378 3.89 6.40 33.55
C GLY A 378 4.58 5.05 33.82
N ALA A 379 3.90 3.94 33.57
CA ALA A 379 4.47 2.60 33.71
C ALA A 379 5.58 2.34 32.68
N LEU A 380 5.34 2.72 31.41
CA LEU A 380 6.33 2.63 30.33
C LEU A 380 7.59 3.45 30.64
N ARG A 381 7.43 4.65 31.20
CA ARG A 381 8.58 5.46 31.64
C ARG A 381 9.44 4.74 32.69
N ASN A 382 8.82 3.93 33.55
CA ASN A 382 9.50 3.24 34.64
C ASN A 382 10.12 1.90 34.23
N SER A 383 9.74 1.32 33.07
CA SER A 383 10.48 0.19 32.49
C SER A 383 11.84 0.64 31.98
N GLN A 384 12.90 -0.04 32.43
CA GLN A 384 14.31 0.38 32.37
C GLN A 384 14.98 0.28 30.98
N THR A 385 14.21 0.23 29.89
CA THR A 385 14.70 -0.04 28.52
C THR A 385 14.79 1.20 27.61
N LEU A 386 14.44 2.38 28.11
CA LEU A 386 14.23 3.57 27.27
C LEU A 386 15.40 4.57 27.27
N SER A 387 15.61 5.23 26.12
CA SER A 387 16.57 6.33 25.98
C SER A 387 16.18 7.55 26.84
N GLN A 388 17.16 8.39 27.19
CA GLN A 388 16.94 9.61 27.99
C GLN A 388 15.91 10.55 27.34
N GLU A 389 15.90 10.64 26.02
CA GLU A 389 14.96 11.45 25.25
C GLU A 389 13.53 10.92 25.32
N SER A 390 13.37 9.59 25.19
CA SER A 390 12.07 8.92 25.33
C SER A 390 11.48 9.13 26.73
N GLY A 391 12.31 9.05 27.77
CA GLY A 391 11.89 9.33 29.15
C GLY A 391 11.43 10.77 29.38
N ALA A 392 12.09 11.76 28.75
CA ALA A 392 11.69 13.16 28.82
C ALA A 392 10.35 13.42 28.09
N ARG A 393 10.17 12.80 26.91
CA ARG A 393 8.91 12.84 26.13
C ARG A 393 7.74 12.29 26.94
N MET A 394 7.90 11.11 27.54
CA MET A 394 6.86 10.50 28.39
C MET A 394 6.55 11.34 29.63
N ALA A 395 7.55 11.98 30.26
CA ALA A 395 7.33 12.88 31.39
C ALA A 395 6.52 14.13 31.00
N PHE A 396 6.81 14.71 29.83
CA PHE A 396 6.03 15.81 29.27
C PHE A 396 4.57 15.41 29.03
N ILE A 397 4.34 14.27 28.36
CA ILE A 397 3.00 13.74 28.09
C ILE A 397 2.25 13.50 29.39
N THR A 398 2.86 12.80 30.37
CA THR A 398 2.24 12.54 31.69
C THR A 398 1.78 13.84 32.36
N THR A 399 2.62 14.89 32.31
CA THR A 399 2.30 16.20 32.87
C THR A 399 1.13 16.87 32.14
N ARG A 400 1.11 16.79 30.80
CA ARG A 400 0.02 17.34 29.98
C ARG A 400 -1.29 16.59 30.18
N LEU A 401 -1.28 15.26 30.16
CA LEU A 401 -2.47 14.43 30.45
C LEU A 401 -3.02 14.74 31.85
N HIS A 402 -2.14 14.93 32.85
CA HIS A 402 -2.55 15.33 34.18
C HIS A 402 -3.18 16.74 34.23
N SER A 403 -2.65 17.70 33.47
CA SER A 403 -3.27 19.02 33.31
C SER A 403 -4.66 18.93 32.67
N LEU A 404 -4.83 18.09 31.65
CA LEU A 404 -6.12 17.87 31.00
C LEU A 404 -7.17 17.29 31.97
N LEU A 405 -6.76 16.45 32.92
CA LEU A 405 -7.63 15.87 33.96
C LEU A 405 -8.06 16.89 35.02
N ASN A 406 -7.25 17.91 35.28
CA ASN A 406 -7.49 18.89 36.33
C ASN A 406 -8.22 20.12 35.75
N GLU A 407 -9.56 20.14 35.89
CA GLU A 407 -10.46 21.21 35.41
C GLU A 407 -10.04 22.63 35.87
N ALA A 408 -9.35 22.75 37.00
CA ALA A 408 -8.88 24.01 37.55
C ALA A 408 -7.73 24.68 36.75
N SER A 409 -7.06 23.96 35.84
CA SER A 409 -5.90 24.50 35.10
C SER A 409 -6.26 25.31 33.84
N TRP A 410 -7.52 25.26 33.41
CA TRP A 410 -7.99 25.91 32.18
C TRP A 410 -8.27 27.41 32.34
N GLU A 411 -8.61 27.87 33.54
CA GLU A 411 -8.91 29.28 33.81
C GLU A 411 -7.63 30.14 33.92
N GLU A 412 -6.50 29.56 34.34
CA GLU A 412 -5.24 30.30 34.47
C GLU A 412 -4.47 30.44 33.15
N ALA A 413 -4.65 29.52 32.20
CA ALA A 413 -3.98 29.53 30.89
C ALA A 413 -4.63 30.47 29.85
N GLY A 414 -5.81 31.02 30.14
CA GLY A 414 -6.50 32.02 29.30
C GLY A 414 -5.98 33.45 29.48
N THR A 415 -5.07 33.68 30.43
CA THR A 415 -4.42 34.97 30.63
C THR A 415 -3.14 35.03 29.81
N PRO A 416 -2.98 35.95 28.84
CA PRO A 416 -1.67 36.17 28.24
C PRO A 416 -0.72 36.53 29.38
N MET A 417 0.42 35.84 29.50
CA MET A 417 1.49 36.22 30.41
C MET A 417 1.72 37.72 30.28
N SER A 418 1.29 38.47 31.30
CA SER A 418 1.44 39.91 31.33
C SER A 418 2.94 40.20 31.34
N LEU A 419 3.43 40.79 30.25
CA LEU A 419 4.70 41.50 30.21
C LEU A 419 4.73 42.47 31.38
N GLN A 420 5.51 42.12 32.40
CA GLN A 420 5.76 42.95 33.55
C GLN A 420 6.47 44.21 33.04
N LYS A 421 5.72 45.32 32.99
CA LYS A 421 6.24 46.67 32.72
C LYS A 421 7.33 47.00 33.74
N CYS A 422 8.59 46.90 33.34
CA CYS A 422 9.65 47.70 33.94
C CYS A 422 9.61 49.10 33.30
N GLN A 423 9.25 50.10 34.11
CA GLN A 423 9.34 51.52 33.74
C GLN A 423 10.81 51.95 33.55
N PRO A 424 11.07 52.97 32.72
CA PRO A 424 12.42 53.40 32.40
C PRO A 424 12.93 54.43 33.41
N THR A 425 14.11 54.18 33.99
CA THR A 425 14.94 55.23 34.58
C THR A 425 16.11 55.53 33.65
N SER A 426 16.18 56.78 33.25
CA SER A 426 17.15 57.39 32.36
C SER A 426 18.55 57.55 32.95
N VAL A 427 19.51 57.71 32.03
CA VAL A 427 20.80 58.43 32.10
C VAL A 427 22.05 57.55 32.18
N GLY A 428 22.90 57.67 31.15
CA GLY A 428 24.34 57.52 31.29
C GLY A 428 25.06 56.87 30.11
N ARG A 429 25.41 57.66 29.09
CA ARG A 429 26.38 57.33 28.04
C ARG A 429 27.69 56.79 28.64
N ASN A 430 28.26 55.73 28.08
CA ASN A 430 29.59 55.79 27.43
C ASN A 430 29.95 54.50 26.68
N SER A 431 30.71 54.73 25.62
CA SER A 431 31.25 53.87 24.57
C SER A 431 32.21 52.77 25.04
N GLY A 432 32.32 51.70 24.25
CA GLY A 432 33.49 50.82 24.20
C GLY A 432 33.20 49.45 23.61
N ASP A 433 33.74 49.21 22.41
CA ASP A 433 33.67 48.02 21.56
C ASP A 433 33.97 46.67 22.25
N TYR A 434 33.30 45.57 21.84
CA TYR A 434 33.88 44.45 21.06
C TYR A 434 32.90 43.26 20.88
N ASP A 435 33.09 42.60 19.74
CA ASP A 435 32.30 41.55 19.06
C ASP A 435 32.17 40.18 19.75
N GLY A 436 31.16 39.40 19.32
CA GLY A 436 31.08 37.96 19.55
C GLY A 436 29.95 37.22 18.81
N TYR A 437 30.15 36.99 17.50
CA TYR A 437 29.55 35.98 16.60
C TYR A 437 28.01 35.91 16.41
N GLY A 438 27.45 35.99 15.19
CA GLY A 438 28.05 35.89 13.86
C GLY A 438 27.39 34.77 13.05
N GLN A 439 26.25 35.10 12.46
CA GLN A 439 25.51 34.40 11.41
C GLN A 439 26.43 34.23 10.18
N PHE A 440 26.55 33.02 9.61
CA PHE A 440 27.19 32.82 8.31
C PHE A 440 26.21 32.20 7.30
N MET A 441 25.79 33.05 6.37
CA MET A 441 25.49 32.70 4.98
C MET A 441 26.81 32.51 4.24
N TYR A 442 26.89 31.55 3.32
CA TYR A 442 27.83 31.61 2.20
C TYR A 442 27.08 31.53 0.88
N SER A 443 27.28 32.58 0.09
CA SER A 443 27.10 32.63 -1.36
C SER A 443 28.42 32.25 -2.02
N ASN A 444 28.39 31.65 -3.21
CA ASN A 444 29.52 31.70 -4.13
C ASN A 444 29.04 32.12 -5.52
N SER A 445 29.77 33.06 -6.10
CA SER A 445 29.37 33.94 -7.19
C SER A 445 30.09 33.64 -8.51
N HIS A 446 29.29 33.59 -9.61
CA HIS A 446 29.49 34.23 -10.93
C HIS A 446 30.56 33.72 -11.93
N PRO A 447 30.41 33.96 -13.27
CA PRO A 447 29.74 35.13 -13.90
C PRO A 447 28.76 34.91 -15.08
N ALA A 448 27.99 35.97 -15.34
CA ALA A 448 27.07 36.22 -16.47
C ALA A 448 27.79 36.33 -17.84
N VAL A 449 27.15 36.27 -19.02
CA VAL A 449 26.27 37.25 -19.74
C VAL A 449 25.96 36.62 -21.15
N PRO A 450 24.98 37.01 -22.01
CA PRO A 450 23.57 37.40 -21.88
C PRO A 450 22.59 36.61 -22.83
N SER A 451 21.30 36.95 -22.70
CA SER A 451 20.08 36.55 -23.40
C SER A 451 20.03 36.71 -24.94
N HIS A 452 19.29 35.80 -25.61
CA HIS A 452 18.45 36.02 -26.81
C HIS A 452 17.35 34.93 -26.83
N ALA A 453 16.07 35.25 -26.63
CA ALA A 453 15.04 35.61 -27.62
C ALA A 453 14.32 34.43 -28.31
N SER A 454 13.10 34.17 -27.83
CA SER A 454 11.83 33.85 -28.54
C SER A 454 11.66 32.70 -29.56
N THR A 455 10.39 32.25 -29.59
CA THR A 455 9.59 31.51 -30.61
C THR A 455 9.51 30.00 -30.42
N HIS A 456 8.35 29.43 -30.05
CA HIS A 456 7.16 29.10 -30.87
C HIS A 456 7.47 28.19 -32.05
N SER A 457 7.07 26.92 -31.96
CA SER A 457 6.30 26.21 -33.00
C SER A 457 5.94 24.78 -32.55
N ASP A 458 4.68 24.47 -32.77
CA ASP A 458 4.07 23.14 -32.82
C ASP A 458 4.62 22.28 -33.99
N ASP A 459 4.16 21.02 -33.98
CA ASP A 459 3.95 20.08 -35.10
C ASP A 459 5.05 19.10 -35.55
N ASP A 460 4.60 17.83 -35.48
CA ASP A 460 4.59 16.78 -36.50
C ASP A 460 5.83 15.95 -36.85
N SER A 461 5.64 14.65 -36.60
CA SER A 461 5.97 13.47 -37.43
C SER A 461 7.16 13.51 -38.37
N GLU A 462 8.05 12.51 -38.25
CA GLU A 462 8.12 11.38 -39.19
C GLU A 462 9.24 10.40 -38.80
N ASP A 463 9.06 9.18 -39.28
CA ASP A 463 9.94 8.01 -39.23
C ASP A 463 11.41 8.28 -39.57
N GLU A 464 12.33 7.54 -38.93
CA GLU A 464 13.42 6.83 -39.62
C GLU A 464 14.23 5.96 -38.63
N LEU A 465 14.11 4.63 -38.78
CA LEU A 465 15.21 3.67 -38.59
C LEU A 465 15.94 3.56 -39.94
N PRO A 466 17.21 3.11 -40.07
CA PRO A 466 17.81 2.03 -39.29
C PRO A 466 19.36 2.07 -39.08
N VAL A 467 19.86 0.95 -38.52
CA VAL A 467 21.13 0.24 -38.78
C VAL A 467 22.17 0.20 -37.64
N ASP A 468 22.39 -1.04 -37.20
CA ASP A 468 23.57 -1.69 -36.59
C ASP A 468 24.86 -0.89 -36.36
N SER A 469 25.47 -1.07 -35.18
CA SER A 469 26.65 -1.95 -35.04
C SER A 469 27.31 -1.83 -33.65
N GLY A 470 27.38 -2.96 -32.95
CA GLY A 470 28.60 -3.54 -32.37
C GLY A 470 29.44 -2.74 -31.35
N GLY A 471 29.66 -3.36 -30.19
CA GLY A 471 31.00 -3.31 -29.56
C GLY A 471 31.05 -3.36 -28.04
N GLY A 472 31.43 -4.53 -27.52
CA GLY A 472 32.54 -4.62 -26.57
C GLY A 472 32.26 -4.35 -25.09
N TYR A 473 31.92 -5.42 -24.37
CA TYR A 473 32.20 -5.53 -22.93
C TYR A 473 33.71 -5.71 -22.69
N ALA A 474 34.28 -4.87 -21.83
CA ALA A 474 35.51 -5.20 -21.09
C ALA A 474 35.50 -4.48 -19.73
N ASN A 475 35.73 -5.29 -18.69
CA ASN A 475 35.85 -4.95 -17.28
C ASN A 475 37.03 -4.02 -16.97
N ASP A 476 36.95 -3.19 -15.91
CA ASP A 476 37.80 -3.28 -14.70
C ASP A 476 37.37 -2.24 -13.61
N PRO A 477 37.89 -2.26 -12.35
CA PRO A 477 37.07 -2.14 -11.14
C PRO A 477 37.56 -1.01 -10.19
N ARG A 478 37.04 -1.02 -8.94
CA ARG A 478 37.52 -0.33 -7.72
C ARG A 478 37.17 1.16 -7.64
N ASN A 479 36.24 1.54 -6.76
CA ASN A 479 36.38 1.86 -5.33
C ASN A 479 36.26 3.39 -5.18
N ASP A 480 35.25 3.87 -4.47
CA ASP A 480 35.46 4.36 -3.11
C ASP A 480 34.12 4.71 -2.47
N ASP A 481 34.00 4.25 -1.23
CA ASP A 481 33.06 4.71 -0.23
C ASP A 481 33.11 6.24 -0.11
N VAL A 482 31.97 6.85 0.24
CA VAL A 482 31.79 7.82 1.34
C VAL A 482 30.51 8.66 1.08
N ASP A 483 29.74 8.80 2.16
CA ASP A 483 28.65 9.74 2.45
C ASP A 483 27.18 9.38 2.14
N GLY A 484 26.51 9.03 3.24
CA GLY A 484 25.05 8.99 3.40
C GLY A 484 24.63 8.73 4.85
N LEU A 485 25.44 9.15 5.83
CA LEU A 485 25.09 9.19 7.26
C LEU A 485 24.11 10.35 7.48
N LEU A 486 22.79 10.08 7.48
CA LEU A 486 21.75 10.89 8.16
C LEU A 486 20.34 10.31 7.95
N LEU A 487 20.11 9.03 8.31
CA LEU A 487 18.75 8.44 8.37
C LEU A 487 18.66 7.32 9.43
N ARG A 488 19.48 7.43 10.47
CA ARG A 488 19.66 6.38 11.48
C ARG A 488 19.04 6.78 12.80
N GLU A 489 17.71 6.75 12.88
CA GLU A 489 16.91 6.68 14.12
C GLU A 489 15.43 6.66 13.71
N GLY A 490 14.87 5.47 13.46
CA GLY A 490 13.45 5.31 13.08
C GLY A 490 13.07 4.00 12.35
N LEU A 491 14.03 3.14 12.00
CA LEU A 491 13.80 1.94 11.16
C LEU A 491 13.93 0.59 11.91
N GLY A 492 13.91 0.61 13.25
CA GLY A 492 14.25 -0.55 14.10
C GLY A 492 13.34 -1.77 13.91
N TYR A 493 12.04 -1.54 13.76
CA TYR A 493 11.05 -2.60 13.55
C TYR A 493 11.21 -3.25 12.17
N PHE A 494 11.43 -2.42 11.16
CA PHE A 494 11.33 -2.84 9.77
C PHE A 494 12.61 -3.51 9.25
N GLU A 495 13.81 -3.11 9.71
CA GLU A 495 15.03 -3.86 9.37
C GLU A 495 15.03 -5.28 9.98
N ARG A 496 14.41 -5.46 11.16
CA ARG A 496 14.18 -6.79 11.75
C ARG A 496 13.08 -7.57 11.02
N PHE A 497 12.08 -6.88 10.49
CA PHE A 497 11.01 -7.49 9.68
C PHE A 497 11.50 -7.91 8.28
N LEU A 498 12.35 -7.13 7.62
CA LEU A 498 13.01 -7.47 6.36
C LEU A 498 13.95 -8.69 6.51
N GLN A 499 14.57 -8.87 7.68
CA GLN A 499 15.38 -10.05 8.00
C GLN A 499 14.54 -11.26 8.48
N GLN A 500 13.28 -11.06 8.85
CA GLN A 500 12.33 -12.10 9.27
C GLN A 500 11.19 -12.29 8.27
N GLY A 501 11.47 -12.14 6.98
CA GLY A 501 10.63 -12.75 5.96
C GLY A 501 10.44 -14.23 6.31
N PRO A 502 9.21 -14.73 6.47
CA PRO A 502 9.06 -16.11 6.86
C PRO A 502 9.62 -16.97 5.74
N SER A 503 10.65 -17.76 6.06
CA SER A 503 10.80 -19.10 5.49
C SER A 503 9.56 -19.91 5.88
N THR A 504 8.40 -19.53 5.35
CA THR A 504 7.21 -20.35 5.43
C THR A 504 7.44 -21.48 4.45
N ASN A 505 7.73 -22.65 5.02
CA ASN A 505 7.41 -23.90 4.37
C ASN A 505 5.96 -23.81 3.87
N LEU A 506 5.81 -23.58 2.58
CA LEU A 506 4.55 -23.56 1.81
C LEU A 506 3.88 -24.95 1.74
N LYS A 507 4.16 -25.83 2.71
CA LYS A 507 3.75 -27.24 2.73
C LYS A 507 2.63 -27.60 3.71
N SER A 508 2.19 -26.72 4.60
CA SER A 508 1.21 -27.13 5.63
C SER A 508 -0.14 -26.41 5.68
N ASN A 509 -0.42 -25.39 4.86
CA ASN A 509 -1.71 -24.68 4.90
C ASN A 509 -2.54 -24.77 3.60
N LEU A 510 -2.28 -25.80 2.78
CA LEU A 510 -3.06 -26.10 1.57
C LEU A 510 -3.95 -27.34 1.71
N SER A 511 -3.99 -28.02 2.87
CA SER A 511 -4.89 -29.17 3.10
C SER A 511 -6.21 -28.82 3.80
N ASP A 512 -6.30 -27.69 4.52
CA ASP A 512 -7.38 -27.49 5.50
C ASP A 512 -8.50 -26.54 5.03
N MET A 513 -8.63 -26.29 3.73
CA MET A 513 -9.77 -25.56 3.15
C MET A 513 -10.67 -26.40 2.23
N CYS A 514 -10.52 -27.73 2.26
CA CYS A 514 -11.35 -28.65 1.48
C CYS A 514 -12.15 -29.63 2.36
N GLU A 515 -12.73 -29.21 3.49
CA GLU A 515 -13.75 -30.03 4.17
C GLU A 515 -14.89 -29.16 4.71
N GLY A 516 -15.96 -29.04 3.93
CA GLY A 516 -17.31 -28.69 4.38
C GLY A 516 -18.18 -29.95 4.48
N PRO A 517 -19.15 -30.01 5.40
CA PRO A 517 -19.64 -31.27 5.94
C PRO A 517 -20.71 -31.93 5.05
N PHE A 518 -20.50 -33.20 4.70
CA PHE A 518 -21.58 -34.08 4.29
C PHE A 518 -22.43 -34.46 5.49
N LYS A 519 -23.66 -33.96 5.53
CA LYS A 519 -24.79 -34.59 6.22
C LYS A 519 -25.82 -34.95 5.17
N LEU A 520 -26.19 -36.23 5.06
CA LEU A 520 -27.58 -36.68 5.11
C LEU A 520 -27.70 -38.21 5.07
N ILE A 521 -28.44 -38.71 6.08
CA ILE A 521 -29.02 -40.05 6.33
C ILE A 521 -28.06 -41.11 6.86
#